data_AF-A0A9E4Q005-F1
#
_entry.id   AF-A0A9E4Q005-F1
#
_cell.length_a   1.000
_cell.length_b   1.000
_cell.length_c   1.000
_cell.angle_alpha   90.00
_cell.angle_beta   90.00
_cell.angle_gamma   90.00
#
_symmetry.space_group_name_H-M   'P 1'
#
loop_
_entity.id
_entity.type
_entity.pdbx_description
1 polymer ?
#
loop_
_entity_poly.entity_id
_entity_poly.type
_entity_poly.pdbx_seq_one_letter_code
_entity_poly.pdbx_strand_id
1 'polypeptide(L)' 'SRNNRIVLICPELEGWILRAVRDSGLRMDTYNLPDRSTALKRVINARLDNLSRLLADLNDADSPRLHRLKELLN' A
#
# COMPACT_ATOMS: atom_id res chain seq x y z
N SER A 1 3.10 29.67 1.50
CA SER A 1 2.96 28.87 2.74
C SER A 1 3.22 27.41 2.40
N ARG A 2 4.09 26.69 3.13
CA ARG A 2 4.30 25.25 2.92
C ARG A 2 3.15 24.49 3.58
N ASN A 3 2.30 23.87 2.76
CA ASN A 3 1.10 23.15 3.20
C ASN A 3 1.48 21.74 3.69
N ASN A 4 2.24 21.66 4.78
CA ASN A 4 2.71 20.38 5.31
C ASN A 4 1.55 19.64 5.99
N ARG A 5 1.15 18.49 5.44
CA ARG A 5 0.10 17.62 5.98
C ARG A 5 0.73 16.37 6.58
N ILE A 6 0.41 16.08 7.84
CA ILE A 6 0.76 14.81 8.49
C ILE A 6 -0.47 13.91 8.40
N VAL A 7 -0.33 12.76 7.74
CA VAL A 7 -1.38 11.74 7.71
C VAL A 7 -0.96 10.59 8.62
N LEU A 8 -1.74 10.36 9.68
CA LEU A 8 -1.54 9.23 10.58
C LEU A 8 -2.46 8.09 10.15
N ILE A 9 -1.90 6.99 9.65
CA ILE A 9 -2.65 5.80 9.22
C ILE A 9 -2.52 4.73 10.31
N CYS A 10 -3.65 4.33 10.90
CA CYS A 10 -3.74 3.23 11.86
C CYS A 10 -4.69 2.11 11.35
N PRO A 11 -4.25 0.85 11.30
CA PRO A 11 -2.86 0.38 11.51
C PRO A 11 -1.91 0.93 10.43
N GLU A 12 -0.60 0.71 10.56
CA GLU A 12 0.43 1.25 9.64
C GLU A 12 0.10 1.02 8.14
N LEU A 13 0.60 1.90 7.27
CA LEU A 13 0.37 1.86 5.81
C LEU A 13 0.64 0.46 5.23
N GLU A 14 1.73 -0.16 5.65
CA GLU A 14 2.15 -1.49 5.24
C GLU A 14 1.09 -2.54 5.59
N GLY A 15 0.49 -2.45 6.78
CA GLY A 15 -0.60 -3.32 7.18
C GLY A 15 -1.86 -3.10 6.34
N TRP A 16 -2.15 -1.87 5.92
CA TRP A 16 -3.23 -1.58 4.97
C TRP A 16 -2.99 -2.22 3.62
N ILE A 17 -1.78 -2.06 3.07
CA ILE A 17 -1.39 -2.65 1.79
C ILE A 17 -1.51 -4.17 1.84
N LEU A 18 -0.96 -4.82 2.87
CA LEU A 18 -1.01 -6.28 3.01
C LEU A 18 -2.44 -6.82 3.06
N ARG A 19 -3.34 -6.13 3.76
CA ARG A 19 -4.76 -6.50 3.75
C ARG A 19 -5.39 -6.27 2.38
N ALA A 20 -5.10 -5.16 1.70
CA ALA A 20 -5.64 -4.88 0.38
C ALA A 20 -5.24 -5.96 -0.63
N VAL A 21 -3.96 -6.37 -0.63
CA VAL A 21 -3.44 -7.45 -1.46
C VAL A 21 -4.17 -8.76 -1.21
N ARG A 22 -4.32 -9.14 0.07
CA ARG A 22 -5.00 -10.38 0.46
C ARG A 22 -6.48 -10.35 0.08
N ASP A 23 -7.16 -9.25 0.36
CA ASP A 23 -8.60 -9.08 0.12
C ASP A 23 -8.90 -9.09 -1.41
N SER A 24 -7.95 -8.65 -2.25
CA SER A 24 -8.03 -8.67 -3.73
C SER A 24 -7.47 -9.96 -4.37
N GLY A 25 -7.05 -10.96 -3.60
CA GLY A 25 -6.50 -12.22 -4.14
C GLY A 25 -5.13 -12.10 -4.82
N LEU A 26 -4.45 -10.96 -4.65
CA LEU A 26 -3.10 -10.74 -5.16
C LEU A 26 -2.06 -11.37 -4.22
N ARG A 27 -0.81 -11.46 -4.69
CA ARG A 27 0.31 -11.97 -3.88
C ARG A 27 1.48 -10.99 -3.89
N MET A 28 2.08 -10.77 -2.72
CA MET A 28 3.19 -9.83 -2.56
C MET A 28 4.47 -10.25 -3.30
N ASP A 29 4.69 -11.56 -3.44
CA ASP A 29 5.86 -12.13 -4.11
C ASP A 29 5.89 -11.85 -5.61
N THR A 30 4.73 -11.76 -6.28
CA THR A 30 4.60 -11.29 -7.67
C THR A 30 5.24 -9.91 -7.90
N TYR A 31 5.27 -9.10 -6.85
CA TYR A 31 5.85 -7.75 -6.87
C TYR A 31 7.27 -7.69 -6.31
N ASN A 32 7.87 -8.82 -5.92
CA ASN A 32 9.13 -8.86 -5.18
C ASN A 32 9.08 -7.95 -3.94
N LEU A 33 7.96 -8.01 -3.21
CA LEU A 33 7.74 -7.32 -1.94
C LEU A 33 7.47 -8.36 -0.84
N PRO A 34 7.93 -8.11 0.40
CA PRO A 34 7.67 -9.02 1.51
C PRO A 34 6.22 -8.94 1.99
N ASP A 35 5.72 -10.05 2.54
CA ASP A 35 4.34 -10.23 3.00
C ASP A 35 4.14 -9.95 4.51
N ARG A 36 5.18 -9.51 5.20
CA ARG A 36 5.14 -9.12 6.62
C ARG A 36 5.30 -7.62 6.76
N SER A 37 4.44 -7.00 7.58
CA SER A 37 4.41 -5.53 7.77
C SER A 37 5.76 -4.95 8.15
N THR A 38 6.47 -5.59 9.09
CA THR A 38 7.78 -5.16 9.56
C THR A 38 8.87 -5.25 8.49
N ALA A 39 8.82 -6.28 7.64
CA ALA A 39 9.73 -6.44 6.52
C ALA A 39 9.41 -5.45 5.40
N LEU A 40 8.13 -5.22 5.10
CA LEU A 40 7.66 -4.28 4.10
C LEU A 40 8.08 -2.85 4.45
N LYS A 41 7.92 -2.45 5.71
CA LYS A 41 8.31 -1.13 6.23
C LYS A 41 9.78 -0.80 5.96
N ARG A 42 10.66 -1.81 5.99
CA ARG A 42 12.10 -1.64 5.74
C ARG A 42 12.45 -1.42 4.27
N VAL A 43 11.61 -1.87 3.34
CA VAL A 43 11.97 -1.92 1.91
C VAL A 43 11.03 -1.10 1.02
N ILE A 44 9.84 -0.76 1.49
CA ILE A 44 8.78 -0.12 0.69
C ILE A 44 9.25 1.21 0.09
N ASN A 45 9.94 2.03 0.88
CA ASN A 45 10.47 3.32 0.42
C ASN A 45 11.65 3.18 -0.56
N ALA A 46 12.33 2.02 -0.60
CA ALA A 46 13.43 1.75 -1.51
C ALA A 46 12.99 1.05 -2.80
N ARG A 47 11.78 0.47 -2.82
CA ARG A 47 11.24 -0.33 -3.94
C ARG A 47 9.96 0.32 -4.50
N LEU A 48 10.03 1.63 -4.77
CA LEU A 48 8.86 2.41 -5.20
C LEU A 48 8.27 1.90 -6.53
N ASP A 49 9.08 1.43 -7.47
CA ASP A 49 8.56 0.88 -8.74
C ASP A 49 7.71 -0.38 -8.52
N ASN A 50 8.17 -1.27 -7.62
CA ASN A 50 7.42 -2.47 -7.25
C ASN A 50 6.12 -2.09 -6.52
N LEU A 51 6.17 -1.09 -5.65
CA LEU A 51 4.98 -0.57 -4.96
C LEU A 51 4.00 0.04 -5.97
N SER A 52 4.46 0.85 -6.91
CA SER A 52 3.63 1.47 -7.94
C SER A 52 2.90 0.43 -8.77
N ARG A 53 3.59 -0.64 -9.19
CA ARG A 53 2.97 -1.76 -9.90
C ARG A 53 1.91 -2.47 -9.05
N LEU A 54 2.19 -2.71 -7.77
CA LEU A 54 1.22 -3.27 -6.84
C LEU A 54 -0.03 -2.38 -6.68
N LEU A 55 0.16 -1.07 -6.57
CA LEU A 55 -0.93 -0.12 -6.41
C LEU A 55 -1.78 0.02 -7.68
N ALA A 56 -1.17 -0.12 -8.87
CA ALA A 56 -1.89 -0.18 -10.13
C ALA A 56 -2.78 -1.42 -10.19
N ASP A 57 -2.22 -2.61 -9.92
CA ASP A 57 -2.98 -3.86 -9.96
C ASP A 57 -4.08 -3.90 -8.86
N LEU A 58 -3.84 -3.31 -7.69
CA LEU A 58 -4.87 -3.12 -6.66
C LEU A 58 -5.99 -2.16 -7.09
N ASN A 59 -5.66 -1.15 -7.88
CA ASN A 59 -6.64 -0.22 -8.44
C ASN A 59 -7.48 -0.91 -9.51
N ASP A 60 -6.85 -1.72 -10.36
CA ASP A 60 -7.52 -2.47 -11.42
C ASP A 60 -8.39 -3.60 -10.85
N ALA A 61 -8.00 -4.17 -9.71
CA ALA A 61 -8.80 -5.11 -8.93
C ALA A 61 -9.91 -4.44 -8.08
N ASP A 62 -10.15 -3.13 -8.28
CA ASP A 62 -11.16 -2.33 -7.60
C ASP A 62 -11.12 -2.45 -6.06
N SER A 63 -9.91 -2.48 -5.48
CA SER A 63 -9.73 -2.73 -4.05
C SER A 63 -10.42 -1.65 -3.20
N PRO A 64 -11.49 -1.98 -2.42
CA PRO A 64 -12.21 -0.99 -1.61
C PRO A 64 -11.30 -0.33 -0.57
N ARG A 65 -10.30 -1.09 -0.12
CA ARG A 65 -9.31 -0.64 0.85
C ARG A 65 -8.36 0.39 0.26
N LEU A 66 -7.95 0.23 -1.00
CA LEU A 66 -7.14 1.22 -1.70
C LEU A 66 -7.93 2.51 -1.95
N HIS A 67 -9.19 2.39 -2.38
CA HIS A 67 -10.08 3.55 -2.56
C HIS A 67 -10.27 4.32 -1.26
N ARG A 68 -10.55 3.61 -0.17
CA ARG A 68 -10.67 4.24 1.15
C ARG A 68 -9.39 4.97 1.57
N LEU A 69 -8.22 4.39 1.27
CA LEU A 69 -6.95 5.06 1.54
C LEU A 69 -6.79 6.34 0.70
N LYS A 70 -7.14 6.31 -0.60
CA LYS A 70 -7.11 7.50 -1.47
C LYS A 70 -8.01 8.62 -0.96
N GLU A 71 -9.22 8.29 -0.52
CA GLU A 71 -10.15 9.26 0.08
C GLU A 71 -9.58 9.96 1.32
N LEU A 72 -8.81 9.26 2.15
CA LEU A 72 -8.23 9.83 3.38
C LEU A 72 -7.01 10.73 3.10
N LEU A 73 -6.37 10.55 1.93
CA LEU A 73 -5.19 11.30 1.52
C LEU A 73 -5.52 12.58 0.75
N ASN A 74 -6.68 12.62 0.09
CA ASN A 74 -7.23 13.82 -0.53
C ASN A 74 -7.66 14.84 0.53
#